data_AF-G4YKZ7-F1
#
_entry.id   AF-G4YKZ7-F1
#
_cell.length_a   1.000
_cell.length_b   1.000
_cell.length_c   1.000
_cell.angle_alpha   90.00
_cell.angle_beta   90.00
_cell.angle_gamma   90.00
#
_symmetry.space_group_name_H-M   'P 1'
#
loop_
_entity.id
_entity.type
_entity.pdbx_description
1 polymer ?
#
loop_
_entity_poly.entity_id
_entity_poly.type
_entity_poly.pdbx_seq_one_letter_code
_entity_poly.pdbx_strand_id
1 'polypeptide(L)'
;MARRHDVDVNDIDLEEEELDTDDLKAAGCAVCALGAHRPRLPVAPQVQLPASGAPVHSNQELRAQYELVSAHNAGLATHASVLHDRNLAILHRAREGYRAGMIRLEQALLSREHAERDYAVLEDRVADFRARAERADAAEALLRAERGSSTEQYRDLQAQLRAARDQVTDLTAQLARAPVTPPPSTVSLARLFAAQGELRRG
;
A
#
# COMPACT_ATOMS: atom_id res chain seq x y z
N MET A 1 4.10 19.28 0.98
CA MET A 1 3.81 18.97 2.40
C MET A 1 3.20 17.58 2.45
N ALA A 2 4.01 16.54 2.65
CA ALA A 2 3.54 15.16 2.71
C ALA A 2 2.89 14.93 4.08
N ARG A 3 1.61 14.55 4.09
CA ARG A 3 0.89 14.20 5.31
C ARG A 3 1.48 12.90 5.84
N ARG A 4 2.13 12.98 7.01
CA ARG A 4 2.51 11.80 7.79
C ARG A 4 1.21 11.06 8.10
N HIS A 5 1.09 9.83 7.61
CA HIS A 5 0.09 8.90 8.14
C HIS A 5 0.67 8.42 9.47
N ASP A 6 0.05 8.87 10.56
CA ASP A 6 0.29 8.31 11.87
C ASP A 6 -0.08 6.83 11.79
N VAL A 7 0.90 5.97 12.09
CA VAL A 7 0.67 4.52 12.19
C VAL A 7 -0.35 4.34 13.30
N ASP A 8 -1.52 3.82 12.95
CA ASP A 8 -2.55 3.48 13.94
C ASP A 8 -1.97 2.38 14.83
N VAL A 9 -2.07 2.57 16.14
CA VAL A 9 -1.64 1.59 17.15
C VAL A 9 -2.35 0.25 16.95
N ASN A 10 -3.49 0.25 16.26
CA ASN A 10 -4.28 -0.95 15.94
C ASN A 10 -3.75 -1.78 14.75
N ASP A 11 -2.81 -1.28 13.95
CA ASP A 11 -2.21 -2.03 12.81
C ASP A 11 -0.98 -2.87 13.22
N ILE A 12 -0.59 -2.82 14.49
CA ILE A 12 0.41 -3.71 15.05
C ILE A 12 -0.36 -4.90 15.61
N ASP A 13 -0.45 -5.98 14.82
CA ASP A 13 -0.76 -7.32 15.34
C ASP A 13 0.36 -7.74 16.29
N LEU A 14 0.34 -7.17 17.49
CA LEU A 14 0.97 -7.76 18.66
C LEU A 14 0.13 -9.00 18.94
N GLU A 15 0.52 -10.14 18.38
CA GLU A 15 0.18 -11.39 19.05
C GLU A 15 0.67 -11.20 20.49
N GLU A 16 -0.27 -10.97 21.40
CA GLU A 16 -0.07 -11.10 22.82
C GLU A 16 0.25 -12.58 23.05
N GLU A 17 1.48 -12.98 22.71
CA GLU A 17 2.10 -14.14 23.29
C GLU A 17 2.13 -13.81 24.78
N GLU A 18 1.06 -14.24 25.45
CA GLU A 18 0.83 -14.16 26.88
C GLU A 18 2.18 -14.53 27.50
N LEU A 19 2.90 -13.50 27.95
CA LEU A 19 4.15 -13.71 28.68
C LEU A 19 3.77 -14.69 29.77
N ASP A 20 4.30 -15.90 29.69
CA ASP A 20 3.96 -16.99 30.59
C ASP A 20 4.20 -16.50 32.03
N THR A 21 3.14 -15.96 32.61
CA THR A 21 3.14 -15.40 33.95
C THR A 21 2.96 -16.52 34.95
N ASP A 22 2.76 -17.76 34.51
CA ASP A 22 2.74 -18.91 35.41
C ASP A 22 4.11 -19.13 36.03
N ASP A 23 5.22 -18.72 35.41
CA ASP A 23 6.54 -18.68 36.07
C ASP A 23 6.64 -17.60 37.17
N LEU A 24 5.90 -16.49 37.05
CA LEU A 24 5.85 -15.40 38.04
C LEU A 24 4.84 -15.69 39.16
N LYS A 25 3.73 -16.38 38.86
CA LYS A 25 2.73 -16.85 39.84
C LYS A 25 3.18 -18.13 40.55
N ALA A 26 3.91 -19.03 39.88
CA ALA A 26 4.54 -20.19 40.51
C ALA A 26 5.73 -19.79 41.39
N ALA A 27 6.33 -18.62 41.15
CA ALA A 27 7.33 -18.01 42.02
C ALA A 27 6.71 -17.34 43.27
N GLY A 28 5.70 -17.97 43.88
CA GLY A 28 5.52 -17.82 45.31
C GLY A 28 6.87 -18.08 45.98
N CYS A 29 7.30 -17.19 46.88
CA CYS A 29 8.56 -17.35 47.59
C CYS A 29 8.66 -18.80 48.09
N ALA A 30 9.63 -19.58 47.59
CA ALA A 30 9.74 -21.00 47.92
C ALA A 30 9.86 -21.22 49.45
N VAL A 31 10.40 -20.23 50.16
CA VAL A 31 10.43 -20.15 51.63
C VAL A 31 9.00 -20.06 52.20
N CYS A 32 8.14 -19.20 51.64
CA CYS A 32 6.73 -19.09 52.05
C CYS A 32 5.89 -20.32 51.68
N ALA A 33 6.16 -20.97 50.53
CA ALA A 33 5.44 -22.17 50.09
C ALA A 33 5.76 -23.43 50.93
N LEU A 34 6.98 -23.51 51.48
CA LEU A 34 7.40 -24.56 52.42
C LEU A 34 6.94 -24.29 53.87
N GLY A 35 6.11 -23.27 54.10
CA GLY A 35 5.68 -22.87 55.45
C GLY A 35 6.80 -22.27 56.31
N ALA A 36 7.99 -22.02 55.74
CA ALA A 36 9.07 -21.37 56.45
C ALA A 36 8.74 -19.88 56.59
N HIS A 37 8.46 -19.45 57.82
CA HIS A 37 8.27 -18.04 58.13
C HIS A 37 9.50 -17.24 57.70
N ARG A 38 9.30 -15.97 57.31
CA ARG A 38 10.36 -14.97 57.13
C ARG A 38 11.38 -15.19 58.25
N PRO A 39 12.65 -15.53 57.96
CA PRO A 39 13.66 -15.63 59.00
C PRO A 39 13.60 -14.30 59.74
N ARG A 40 13.09 -14.31 60.97
CA ARG A 40 13.30 -13.19 61.85
C ARG A 40 14.82 -13.11 61.91
N LEU A 41 15.37 -11.99 61.42
CA LEU A 41 16.73 -11.63 61.75
C LEU A 41 16.83 -11.90 63.25
N PRO A 42 17.73 -12.79 63.70
CA PRO A 42 17.99 -12.90 65.12
C PRO A 42 18.17 -11.47 65.59
N VAL A 43 17.41 -11.06 66.61
CA VAL A 43 17.69 -9.80 67.31
C VAL A 43 19.19 -9.81 67.49
N ALA A 44 19.89 -8.81 66.91
CA ALA A 44 21.34 -8.76 66.89
C ALA A 44 21.81 -9.25 68.25
N PRO A 45 22.64 -10.32 68.32
CA PRO A 45 22.99 -10.91 69.61
C PRO A 45 23.49 -9.75 70.43
N GLN A 46 22.72 -9.38 71.47
CA GLN A 46 23.12 -8.28 72.30
C GLN A 46 24.39 -8.77 72.94
N VAL A 47 25.52 -8.26 72.45
CA VAL A 47 26.82 -8.54 73.03
C VAL A 47 26.76 -7.88 74.40
N GLN A 48 26.27 -8.62 75.39
CA GLN A 48 26.47 -8.30 76.78
C GLN A 48 27.95 -8.52 77.01
N LEU A 49 28.73 -7.46 76.85
CA LEU A 49 30.10 -7.42 77.33
C LEU A 49 30.06 -7.70 78.83
N PRO A 50 30.68 -8.79 79.33
CA PRO A 50 30.65 -9.08 80.74
C PRO A 50 31.30 -7.94 81.52
N ALA A 51 30.69 -7.55 82.63
CA ALA A 51 31.32 -6.63 83.57
C ALA A 51 32.68 -7.22 84.01
N SER A 52 33.70 -6.36 84.08
CA SER A 52 35.06 -6.74 84.46
C SER A 52 35.05 -7.53 85.77
N GLY A 53 35.36 -8.83 85.71
CA GLY A 53 35.36 -9.75 86.86
C GLY A 53 34.38 -10.93 86.79
N ALA A 54 33.55 -11.06 85.74
CA ALA A 54 32.69 -12.23 85.56
C ALA A 54 33.50 -13.49 85.17
N PRO A 55 33.05 -14.72 85.52
CA PRO A 55 33.77 -15.95 85.21
C PRO A 55 33.98 -16.07 83.70
N VAL A 56 35.22 -16.32 83.30
CA VAL A 56 35.64 -16.50 81.90
C VAL A 56 34.71 -17.52 81.25
N HIS A 57 33.99 -17.11 80.20
CA HIS A 57 33.17 -18.02 79.40
C HIS A 57 33.98 -19.26 79.08
N SER A 58 33.42 -20.44 79.32
CA SER A 58 34.14 -21.68 79.02
C SER A 58 34.55 -21.68 77.54
N ASN A 59 35.76 -22.13 77.22
CA ASN A 59 36.24 -22.23 75.83
C ASN A 59 35.26 -22.95 74.89
N GLN A 60 34.38 -23.79 75.46
CA GLN A 60 33.32 -24.51 74.76
C GLN A 60 32.19 -23.60 74.25
N GLU A 61 31.81 -22.57 75.00
CA GLU A 61 30.76 -21.61 74.60
C GLU A 61 31.23 -20.72 73.45
N LEU A 62 32.46 -20.20 73.54
CA LEU A 62 33.06 -19.40 72.48
C LEU A 62 33.23 -20.21 71.18
N ARG A 63 33.60 -21.49 71.29
CA ARG A 63 33.70 -22.40 70.14
C ARG A 63 32.34 -22.62 69.47
N ALA A 64 31.29 -22.86 70.26
CA ALA A 64 29.94 -23.04 69.72
C ALA A 64 29.44 -21.78 68.99
N GLN A 65 29.72 -20.59 69.52
CA GLN A 65 29.39 -19.33 68.87
C GLN A 65 30.14 -19.12 67.55
N TYR A 66 31.43 -19.45 67.51
CA TYR A 66 32.22 -19.38 66.28
C TYR A 66 31.70 -20.35 65.21
N GLU A 67 31.40 -21.59 65.58
CA GLU A 67 30.83 -22.60 64.67
C GLU A 67 29.49 -22.14 64.10
N LEU A 68 28.63 -21.53 64.93
CA LEU A 68 27.36 -20.95 64.48
C LEU A 68 27.55 -19.80 63.49
N VAL A 69 28.43 -18.85 63.80
CA VAL A 69 28.72 -17.70 62.91
C VAL A 69 29.34 -18.17 61.60
N SER A 70 30.25 -19.15 61.65
CA SER A 70 30.86 -19.74 60.47
C SER A 70 29.82 -20.42 59.57
N ALA A 71 28.94 -21.24 60.15
CA ALA A 71 27.84 -21.88 59.42
C ALA A 71 26.86 -20.87 58.83
N HIS A 72 26.54 -19.81 59.58
CA HIS A 72 25.67 -18.73 59.11
C HIS A 72 26.29 -17.98 57.92
N ASN A 73 27.57 -17.60 58.02
CA ASN A 73 28.31 -16.92 56.96
C ASN A 73 28.44 -17.81 55.71
N ALA A 74 28.68 -19.11 55.88
CA ALA A 74 28.69 -20.07 54.78
C ALA A 74 27.32 -20.12 54.08
N GLY A 75 26.22 -20.19 54.85
CA GLY A 75 24.87 -20.16 54.31
C GLY A 75 24.55 -18.87 53.53
N LEU A 76 24.96 -17.71 54.06
CA LEU A 76 24.81 -16.43 53.37
C LEU A 76 25.62 -16.38 52.06
N ALA A 77 26.85 -16.89 52.06
CA ALA A 77 27.68 -16.95 50.86
C ALA A 77 27.06 -17.84 49.77
N THR A 78 26.54 -19.02 50.15
CA THR A 78 25.81 -19.90 49.22
C THR A 78 24.58 -19.21 48.65
N HIS A 79 23.78 -18.55 49.50
CA HIS A 79 22.59 -17.83 49.05
C HIS A 79 22.93 -16.67 48.11
N ALA A 80 24.00 -15.92 48.41
CA ALA A 80 24.49 -14.85 47.54
C ALA A 80 24.94 -15.37 46.17
N SER A 81 25.63 -16.53 46.13
CA SER A 81 26.03 -17.17 44.87
C SER A 81 24.82 -17.57 44.02
N VAL A 82 23.82 -18.22 44.63
CA VAL A 82 22.60 -18.64 43.92
C VAL A 82 21.83 -17.42 43.37
N LEU A 83 21.72 -16.35 44.15
CA LEU A 83 21.12 -15.10 43.66
C LEU A 83 21.93 -14.46 42.52
N HIS A 84 23.26 -14.51 42.61
CA HIS A 84 24.13 -13.99 41.56
C HIS A 84 23.94 -14.75 40.25
N ASP A 85 23.98 -16.08 40.28
CA ASP A 85 23.78 -16.93 39.11
C ASP A 85 22.38 -16.73 38.49
N ARG A 86 21.35 -16.60 39.34
CA ARG A 86 20.00 -16.27 38.90
C ARG A 86 19.92 -14.91 38.21
N ASN A 87 20.54 -13.89 38.78
CA ASN A 87 20.57 -12.55 38.19
C ASN A 87 21.31 -12.54 36.84
N LEU A 88 22.42 -13.28 36.73
CA LEU A 88 23.12 -13.46 35.47
C LEU A 88 22.24 -14.13 34.42
N ALA A 89 21.54 -15.21 34.78
CA ALA A 89 20.63 -15.90 33.85
C ALA A 89 19.51 -14.98 33.34
N ILE A 90 18.91 -14.15 34.21
CA ILE A 90 17.90 -13.16 33.83
C ILE A 90 18.47 -12.13 32.86
N LEU A 91 19.66 -11.58 33.15
CA LEU A 91 20.33 -10.61 32.28
C LEU A 91 20.69 -11.21 30.93
N HIS A 92 21.14 -12.46 30.88
CA HIS A 92 21.44 -13.16 29.64
C HIS A 92 20.18 -13.33 28.79
N ARG A 93 19.09 -13.85 29.36
CA ARG A 93 17.81 -14.00 28.67
C ARG A 93 17.28 -12.66 28.15
N ALA A 94 17.37 -11.60 28.94
CA ALA A 94 16.94 -10.26 28.54
C ALA A 94 17.77 -9.72 27.36
N ARG A 95 19.09 -9.94 27.36
CA ARG A 95 19.96 -9.52 26.24
C ARG A 95 19.68 -10.31 24.96
N GLU A 96 19.43 -11.60 25.08
CA GLU A 96 19.06 -12.45 23.94
C GLU A 96 17.72 -12.03 23.35
N GLY A 97 16.71 -11.82 24.19
CA GLY A 97 15.40 -11.30 23.78
C GLY A 97 15.51 -9.95 23.08
N TYR A 98 16.28 -9.01 23.65
CA TYR A 98 16.53 -7.70 23.03
C TYR A 98 17.20 -7.84 21.66
N ARG A 99 18.24 -8.67 21.53
CA ARG A 99 18.93 -8.90 20.25
C ARG A 99 18.00 -9.51 19.21
N ALA A 100 17.21 -10.53 19.59
CA ALA A 100 16.23 -11.14 18.71
C ALA A 100 15.18 -10.13 18.25
N GLY A 101 14.68 -9.29 19.18
CA GLY A 101 13.75 -8.21 18.88
C GLY A 101 14.33 -7.19 17.90
N MET A 102 15.58 -6.76 18.09
CA MET A 102 16.27 -5.84 17.18
C MET A 102 16.42 -6.41 15.77
N ILE A 103 16.79 -7.70 15.64
CA ILE A 103 16.88 -8.37 14.33
C ILE A 103 15.52 -8.40 13.63
N ARG A 104 14.44 -8.75 14.35
CA ARG A 104 13.08 -8.75 13.79
C ARG A 104 12.66 -7.35 13.36
N LEU A 105 12.97 -6.33 14.16
CA LEU A 105 12.67 -4.93 13.83
C LEU A 105 13.41 -4.48 12.56
N GLU A 106 14.71 -4.79 12.44
CA GLU A 106 15.48 -4.48 11.23
C GLU A 106 14.89 -5.16 9.99
N GLN A 107 14.49 -6.44 10.11
CA GLN A 107 13.82 -7.16 9.03
C GLN A 107 12.47 -6.52 8.66
N ALA A 108 11.68 -6.12 9.65
CA ALA A 108 10.41 -5.44 9.43
C ALA A 108 10.62 -4.09 8.70
N LEU A 109 11.62 -3.31 9.10
CA LEU A 109 11.94 -2.04 8.46
C LEU A 109 12.42 -2.23 7.02
N LEU A 110 13.27 -3.23 6.76
CA LEU A 110 13.70 -3.56 5.41
C LEU A 110 12.53 -4.01 4.54
N SER A 111 11.67 -4.90 5.04
CA SER A 111 10.50 -5.38 4.28
C SER A 111 9.53 -4.23 3.96
N ARG A 112 9.29 -3.33 4.91
CA ARG A 112 8.52 -2.10 4.70
C ARG A 112 9.14 -1.23 3.62
N GLU A 113 10.45 -1.02 3.65
CA GLU A 113 11.14 -0.20 2.64
C GLU A 113 11.05 -0.81 1.23
N HIS A 114 11.06 -2.14 1.11
CA HIS A 114 10.79 -2.82 -0.16
C HIS A 114 9.34 -2.61 -0.61
N ALA A 115 8.37 -2.79 0.29
CA ALA A 115 6.96 -2.55 -0.01
C ALA A 115 6.68 -1.11 -0.45
N GLU A 116 7.30 -0.11 0.19
CA GLU A 116 7.19 1.29 -0.20
C GLU A 116 7.72 1.54 -1.62
N ARG A 117 8.84 0.89 -2.02
CA ARG A 117 9.36 0.96 -3.39
C ARG A 117 8.42 0.30 -4.39
N ASP A 118 7.92 -0.89 -4.08
CA ASP A 118 7.00 -1.61 -4.95
C ASP A 118 5.69 -0.84 -5.14
N TYR A 119 5.21 -0.20 -4.07
CA TYR A 119 4.03 0.66 -4.11
C TYR A 119 4.25 1.88 -5.01
N ALA A 120 5.41 2.55 -4.93
CA ALA A 120 5.74 3.66 -5.81
C ALA A 120 5.77 3.23 -7.30
N VAL A 121 6.35 2.07 -7.61
CA VAL A 121 6.34 1.51 -8.97
C VAL A 121 4.90 1.22 -9.44
N LEU A 122 4.04 0.74 -8.55
CA LEU A 122 2.64 0.50 -8.88
C LEU A 122 1.87 1.81 -9.12
N GLU A 123 2.10 2.84 -8.31
CA GLU A 123 1.49 4.16 -8.49
C GLU A 123 1.86 4.76 -9.85
N ASP A 124 3.13 4.70 -10.24
CA ASP A 124 3.60 5.15 -11.56
C ASP A 124 2.89 4.39 -12.69
N ARG A 125 2.79 3.05 -12.58
CA ARG A 125 2.08 2.23 -13.57
C ARG A 125 0.60 2.57 -13.66
N VAL A 126 -0.06 2.84 -12.53
CA VAL A 126 -1.47 3.24 -12.49
C VAL A 126 -1.66 4.62 -13.14
N ALA A 127 -0.76 5.57 -12.89
CA ALA A 127 -0.77 6.87 -13.56
C ALA A 127 -0.63 6.72 -15.07
N ASP A 128 0.29 5.85 -15.52
CA ASP A 128 0.50 5.51 -16.93
C ASP A 128 -0.76 4.93 -17.59
N PHE A 129 -1.45 4.00 -16.90
CA PHE A 129 -2.70 3.44 -17.40
C PHE A 129 -3.81 4.49 -17.48
N ARG A 130 -3.92 5.38 -16.49
CA ARG A 130 -4.89 6.49 -16.52
C ARG A 130 -4.63 7.42 -17.71
N ALA A 131 -3.39 7.82 -17.93
CA ALA A 131 -3.01 8.65 -19.08
C ALA A 131 -3.27 7.96 -20.43
N ARG A 132 -3.16 6.63 -20.50
CA ARG A 132 -3.54 5.86 -21.69
C ARG A 132 -5.06 5.83 -21.90
N ALA A 133 -5.82 5.64 -20.83
CA ALA A 133 -7.29 5.66 -20.87
C ALA A 133 -7.80 7.02 -21.33
N GLU A 134 -7.30 8.12 -20.77
CA GLU A 134 -7.69 9.48 -21.18
C GLU A 134 -7.42 9.74 -22.67
N ARG A 135 -6.28 9.28 -23.19
CA ARG A 135 -5.96 9.38 -24.62
C ARG A 135 -6.89 8.53 -25.47
N ALA A 136 -7.26 7.34 -25.01
CA ALA A 136 -8.20 6.47 -25.71
C ALA A 136 -9.60 7.11 -25.75
N ASP A 137 -10.06 7.67 -24.64
CA ASP A 137 -11.35 8.37 -24.55
C ASP A 137 -11.38 9.59 -25.48
N ALA A 138 -10.30 10.36 -25.52
CA ALA A 138 -10.16 11.50 -26.44
C ALA A 138 -10.19 11.06 -27.91
N ALA A 139 -9.47 9.99 -28.27
CA ALA A 139 -9.50 9.43 -29.61
C ALA A 139 -10.89 8.91 -29.99
N GLU A 140 -11.59 8.28 -29.06
CA GLU A 140 -12.94 7.79 -29.27
C GLU A 140 -13.94 8.94 -29.48
N ALA A 141 -13.79 10.04 -28.73
CA ALA A 141 -14.58 11.24 -28.91
C ALA A 141 -14.40 11.85 -30.32
N LEU A 142 -13.16 11.93 -30.80
CA LEU A 142 -12.86 12.38 -32.17
C LEU A 142 -13.50 11.47 -33.22
N LEU A 143 -13.37 10.15 -33.06
CA LEU A 143 -13.98 9.18 -33.98
C LEU A 143 -15.51 9.30 -34.02
N ARG A 144 -16.16 9.55 -32.87
CA ARG A 144 -17.61 9.79 -32.82
C ARG A 144 -18.00 11.07 -33.55
N ALA A 145 -17.21 12.15 -33.38
CA ALA A 145 -17.45 13.42 -34.07
C ALA A 145 -17.33 13.27 -35.60
N GLU A 146 -16.27 12.62 -36.07
CA GLU A 146 -16.06 12.34 -37.50
C GLU A 146 -17.18 11.49 -38.10
N ARG A 147 -17.62 10.45 -37.37
CA ARG A 147 -18.79 9.65 -37.78
C ARG A 147 -20.05 10.51 -37.86
N GLY A 148 -20.27 11.41 -36.90
CA GLY A 148 -21.39 12.37 -36.94
C GLY A 148 -21.36 13.22 -38.20
N SER A 149 -20.23 13.90 -38.44
CA SER A 149 -20.00 14.73 -39.64
C SER A 149 -20.21 13.95 -40.94
N SER A 150 -19.64 12.75 -41.06
CA SER A 150 -19.81 11.90 -42.24
C SER A 150 -21.27 11.49 -42.45
N THR A 151 -22.02 11.21 -41.37
CA THR A 151 -23.45 10.87 -41.50
C THR A 151 -24.29 12.06 -41.96
N GLU A 152 -23.95 13.28 -41.53
CA GLU A 152 -24.61 14.51 -42.00
C GLU A 152 -24.31 14.76 -43.48
N GLN A 153 -23.04 14.69 -43.88
CA GLN A 153 -22.63 14.81 -45.28
C GLN A 153 -23.34 13.79 -46.18
N TYR A 154 -23.49 12.54 -45.72
CA TYR A 154 -24.21 11.52 -46.46
C TYR A 154 -25.70 11.86 -46.63
N ARG A 155 -26.35 12.39 -45.58
CA ARG A 155 -27.76 12.83 -45.66
C ARG A 155 -27.92 14.00 -46.63
N ASP A 156 -27.02 14.96 -46.60
CA ASP A 156 -27.04 16.11 -47.50
C ASP A 156 -26.86 15.69 -48.96
N LEU A 157 -25.88 14.83 -49.25
CA LEU A 157 -25.69 14.24 -50.58
C LEU A 157 -26.93 13.48 -51.05
N GLN A 158 -27.56 12.71 -50.16
CA GLN A 158 -28.79 11.99 -50.48
C GLN A 158 -29.95 12.94 -50.80
N ALA A 159 -30.07 14.06 -50.08
CA ALA A 159 -31.07 15.09 -50.36
C ALA A 159 -30.82 15.78 -51.71
N GLN A 160 -29.57 16.13 -52.02
CA GLN A 160 -29.18 16.71 -53.30
C GLN A 160 -29.47 15.75 -54.47
N LEU A 161 -29.16 14.46 -54.32
CA LEU A 161 -29.48 13.44 -55.33
C LEU A 161 -30.99 13.32 -55.59
N ARG A 162 -31.81 13.40 -54.54
CA ARG A 162 -33.28 13.40 -54.69
C ARG A 162 -33.75 14.64 -55.45
N ALA A 163 -33.30 15.82 -55.05
CA ALA A 163 -33.66 17.06 -55.74
C ALA A 163 -33.24 17.07 -57.21
N ALA A 164 -32.03 16.59 -57.53
CA ALA A 164 -31.54 16.49 -58.90
C ALA A 164 -32.40 15.50 -59.73
N ARG A 165 -32.81 14.38 -59.12
CA ARG A 165 -33.70 13.41 -59.76
C ARG A 165 -35.07 14.02 -60.05
N ASP A 166 -35.63 14.76 -59.10
CA ASP A 166 -36.91 15.45 -59.28
C ASP A 166 -36.84 16.48 -60.41
N GLN A 167 -35.74 17.24 -60.51
CA GLN A 167 -35.50 18.17 -61.63
C GLN A 167 -35.43 17.45 -62.98
N VAL A 168 -34.73 16.32 -63.06
CA VAL A 168 -34.66 15.51 -64.29
C VAL A 168 -36.04 15.01 -64.68
N THR A 169 -36.86 14.54 -63.73
CA THR A 169 -38.23 14.10 -64.01
C THR A 169 -39.11 15.24 -64.51
N ASP A 170 -39.00 16.43 -63.91
CA ASP A 170 -39.75 17.62 -64.35
C ASP A 170 -39.34 18.06 -65.75
N LEU A 171 -38.05 18.15 -66.05
CA LEU A 171 -37.56 18.48 -67.39
C LEU A 171 -38.01 17.46 -68.44
N THR A 172 -37.99 16.17 -68.09
CA THR A 172 -38.47 15.10 -68.98
C THR A 172 -39.96 15.25 -69.25
N ALA A 173 -40.77 15.57 -68.22
CA ALA A 173 -42.19 15.83 -68.38
C ALA A 173 -42.47 17.10 -69.23
N GLN A 174 -41.66 18.15 -69.07
CA GLN A 174 -41.74 19.36 -69.91
C GLN A 174 -41.44 19.05 -71.38
N LEU A 175 -40.38 18.28 -71.65
CA LEU A 175 -40.05 17.84 -73.00
C LEU A 175 -41.16 16.98 -73.63
N ALA A 176 -41.78 16.08 -72.86
CA ALA A 176 -42.89 15.27 -73.32
C ALA A 176 -44.17 16.09 -73.64
N ARG A 177 -44.35 17.24 -73.00
CA ARG A 177 -45.47 18.16 -73.22
C ARG A 177 -45.18 19.26 -74.25
N ALA A 178 -43.93 19.43 -74.67
CA ALA A 178 -43.57 20.43 -75.66
C ALA A 178 -44.24 20.11 -77.01
N PRO A 179 -44.89 21.07 -77.67
CA PRO A 179 -45.56 20.83 -78.93
C PRO A 179 -44.54 20.46 -80.01
N VAL A 180 -44.84 19.41 -80.79
CA VAL A 180 -44.09 19.09 -82.01
C VAL A 180 -44.43 20.17 -83.04
N THR A 181 -43.69 21.28 -83.04
CA THR A 181 -43.66 22.16 -84.20
C THR A 181 -42.91 21.44 -85.32
N PRO A 182 -43.52 21.21 -86.49
CA PRO A 182 -42.80 20.64 -87.63
C PRO A 182 -41.61 21.55 -87.95
N PRO A 183 -40.44 20.99 -88.36
CA PRO A 183 -39.30 21.81 -88.69
C PRO A 183 -39.72 22.83 -89.77
N PRO A 184 -39.27 24.09 -89.70
CA PRO A 184 -39.46 25.00 -90.83
C PRO A 184 -38.84 24.32 -92.04
N SER A 185 -39.69 24.06 -93.03
CA SER A 185 -39.36 23.45 -94.31
C SER A 185 -37.98 23.91 -94.77
N THR A 186 -37.06 22.95 -94.90
CA THR A 186 -35.69 23.17 -95.40
C THR A 186 -35.75 24.00 -96.67
N VAL A 187 -35.48 25.30 -96.55
CA VAL A 187 -35.11 26.13 -97.69
C VAL A 187 -33.84 25.49 -98.23
N SER A 188 -34.00 24.82 -99.36
CA SER A 188 -32.96 24.02 -100.00
C SER A 188 -31.69 24.88 -100.18
N LEU A 189 -30.58 24.44 -99.58
CA LEU A 189 -29.24 25.05 -99.71
C LEU A 189 -28.81 25.27 -101.18
N ALA A 190 -29.49 24.61 -102.13
CA ALA A 190 -29.35 24.85 -103.56
C ALA A 190 -29.64 26.31 -103.99
N ARG A 191 -30.49 27.07 -103.27
CA ARG A 191 -30.77 28.48 -103.62
C ARG A 191 -29.72 29.47 -103.12
N LEU A 192 -28.94 29.13 -102.09
CA LEU A 192 -27.88 30.00 -101.56
C LEU A 192 -26.64 30.04 -102.46
N PHE A 193 -26.36 28.96 -103.21
CA PHE A 193 -25.22 28.91 -104.13
C PHE A 193 -25.50 29.46 -105.53
N ALA A 194 -26.77 29.54 -105.95
CA ALA A 194 -27.14 30.13 -107.24
C ALA A 194 -26.96 31.67 -107.27
N ALA A 195 -27.04 32.34 -106.11
CA ALA A 195 -26.90 33.80 -106.02
C ALA A 195 -25.43 34.28 -105.89
N GLN A 196 -24.46 33.40 -105.61
CA GLN A 196 -23.04 33.77 -105.53
C GLN A 196 -22.23 33.53 -106.82
N GLY A 197 -22.84 32.93 -107.85
CA GLY A 197 -22.17 32.61 -109.12
C GLY A 197 -22.12 33.75 -110.14
N GLU A 198 -22.89 34.84 -109.97
CA GLU A 198 -23.05 35.88 -111.01
C GLU A 198 -22.23 37.17 -110.79
N LEU A 199 -21.40 37.25 -109.74
CA LEU A 199 -20.59 38.45 -109.44
C LEU A 199 -19.07 38.29 -109.71
N ARG A 200 -18.69 37.33 -110.56
CA ARG A 200 -17.31 37.19 -111.10
C ARG A 200 -17.31 36.74 -112.56
N ARG A 201 -17.90 37.54 -113.46
CA ARG A 201 -17.52 37.63 -114.88
C ARG A 201 -18.03 38.96 -115.42
N GLY A 202 -17.10 39.89 -115.64
CA GLY A 202 -17.31 41.26 -116.11
C GLY A 202 -16.05 42.04 -115.86
#